data_AF-A0A7C1C532-F1
#
_entry.id   AF-A0A7C1C532-F1
#
_cell.length_a   1.000
_cell.length_b   1.000
_cell.length_c   1.000
_cell.angle_alpha   90.00
_cell.angle_beta   90.00
_cell.angle_gamma   90.00
#
_symmetry.space_group_name_H-M   'P 1'
#
loop_
_entity.id
_entity.type
_entity.pdbx_description
1 polymer ?
#
loop_
_entity_poly.entity_id
_entity_poly.type
_entity_poly.pdbx_seq_one_letter_code
_entity_poly.pdbx_strand_id
1 'polypeptide(L)' 'MLEGVAKAKVLIESLPYIREFNRKTVVIKYGGHAMVDEELKKNFALDMILMKYIGINPVIVHG' A
#
# COMPACT_ATOMS: atom_id res chain seq x y z
N MET A 1 14.88 -21.26 6.40
CA MET A 1 13.70 -22.05 5.96
C MET A 1 12.39 -21.46 6.50
N LEU A 2 12.31 -21.06 7.78
CA LEU A 2 11.07 -20.54 8.39
C LEU A 2 10.61 -19.15 7.86
N GLU A 3 11.55 -18.24 7.54
CA GLU A 3 11.21 -16.88 7.10
C GLU A 3 10.44 -16.84 5.77
N GLY A 4 10.81 -17.69 4.81
CA GLY A 4 10.13 -17.78 3.51
C GLY A 4 8.69 -18.28 3.65
N VAL A 5 8.44 -19.22 4.57
CA VAL A 5 7.10 -19.74 4.88
C VAL A 5 6.24 -18.64 5.49
N ALA A 6 6.78 -17.85 6.42
CA ALA A 6 6.06 -16.73 7.03
C ALA A 6 5.69 -15.66 5.97
N LYS A 7 6.63 -15.29 5.10
CA LYS A 7 6.37 -14.35 3.99
C LYS A 7 5.30 -14.87 3.03
N ALA A 8 5.38 -16.14 2.63
CA ALA A 8 4.38 -16.77 1.76
C ALA A 8 2.98 -16.74 2.38
N LYS A 9 2.87 -17.02 3.68
CA LYS A 9 1.59 -16.96 4.40
C LYS A 9 0.96 -15.57 4.35
N VAL A 10 1.73 -14.52 4.65
CA VAL A 10 1.26 -13.12 4.59
C VAL A 10 0.77 -12.75 3.18
N LEU A 11 1.53 -13.15 2.15
CA LEU A 11 1.15 -12.88 0.76
C LEU A 11 -0.17 -13.58 0.39
N ILE A 12 -0.34 -14.86 0.76
CA ILE A 12 -1.59 -15.60 0.50
C ILE A 12 -2.77 -14.96 1.23
N GLU A 13 -2.60 -14.57 2.50
CA GLU A 13 -3.64 -13.92 3.30
C GLU A 13 -4.04 -12.54 2.77
N SER A 14 -3.17 -11.88 1.99
CA SER A 14 -3.48 -10.60 1.34
C SER A 14 -4.35 -10.71 0.07
N LEU A 15 -4.37 -11.88 -0.59
CA LEU A 15 -5.05 -12.09 -1.87
C LEU A 15 -6.56 -11.76 -1.87
N PRO A 16 -7.34 -12.06 -0.81
CA PRO A 16 -8.74 -11.65 -0.74
C PRO A 16 -8.92 -10.13 -0.85
N TYR A 17 -8.09 -9.34 -0.16
CA TYR A 17 -8.16 -7.88 -0.20
C TYR A 17 -7.74 -7.34 -1.56
N ILE A 18 -6.69 -7.89 -2.17
CA ILE A 18 -6.28 -7.49 -3.53
C ILE A 18 -7.44 -7.68 -4.51
N ARG A 19 -8.14 -8.82 -4.45
CA ARG A 19 -9.31 -9.08 -5.31
C ARG A 19 -10.46 -8.13 -5.01
N GLU A 20 -10.73 -7.86 -3.73
CA GLU A 20 -11.80 -6.96 -3.32
C GLU A 20 -11.58 -5.52 -3.78
N PHE A 21 -10.34 -5.03 -3.74
CA PHE A 21 -9.99 -3.64 -4.07
C PHE A 21 -9.52 -3.45 -5.51
N ASN A 22 -9.39 -4.52 -6.30
CA ASN A 22 -9.01 -4.42 -7.70
C ASN A 22 -9.95 -3.47 -8.47
N ARG A 23 -9.36 -2.53 -9.20
CA ARG A 23 -9.99 -1.43 -9.95
C ARG A 23 -10.78 -0.42 -9.11
N LYS A 24 -10.87 -0.59 -7.79
CA LYS A 24 -11.51 0.39 -6.92
C LYS A 24 -10.64 1.64 -6.77
N THR A 25 -11.29 2.78 -6.64
CA THR A 25 -10.64 4.03 -6.26
C THR A 25 -10.56 4.12 -4.74
N VAL A 26 -9.37 4.38 -4.22
CA VAL A 26 -9.14 4.60 -2.79
C VAL A 26 -8.57 6.00 -2.61
N VAL A 27 -9.26 6.84 -1.86
CA VAL A 27 -8.82 8.21 -1.56
C VAL A 27 -8.03 8.19 -0.26
N ILE A 28 -6.78 8.65 -0.30
CA ILE A 28 -5.86 8.68 0.84
C ILE A 28 -5.58 10.13 1.21
N LYS A 29 -5.95 10.52 2.43
CA LYS A 29 -5.56 11.81 3.00
C LYS A 29 -4.12 11.72 3.49
N TYR A 30 -3.21 12.38 2.78
CA TYR A 30 -1.80 12.47 3.12
C TYR A 30 -1.53 13.78 3.86
N GLY A 31 -0.88 13.74 5.03
CA GLY A 31 -0.68 14.91 5.88
C GLY A 31 0.12 14.61 7.14
N GLY A 32 0.43 15.66 7.91
CA GLY A 32 1.08 15.56 9.22
C GLY A 32 2.55 15.11 9.14
N HIS A 33 3.02 14.38 10.15
CA HIS A 33 4.43 13.95 10.27
C HIS A 33 4.92 13.12 9.07
N ALA A 34 4.02 12.41 8.39
CA ALA A 34 4.33 11.64 7.18
C ALA A 34 4.78 12.51 5.99
N MET A 35 4.59 13.84 6.04
CA MET A 35 5.06 14.82 5.05
C MET A 35 6.38 15.49 5.40
N VAL A 36 6.95 15.23 6.58
CA VAL A 36 8.18 15.90 7.03
C VAL A 36 9.32 14.92 7.07
N ASP A 37 9.09 13.74 7.62
CA ASP A 37 10.09 12.68 7.70
C ASP A 37 10.34 12.02 6.33
N GLU A 38 11.61 11.97 5.92
CA GLU A 38 12.02 11.46 4.60
C GLU A 38 11.78 9.96 4.44
N GLU A 39 11.92 9.18 5.51
CA GLU A 39 11.66 7.74 5.46
C GLU A 39 10.16 7.49 5.30
N LEU A 40 9.32 8.22 6.05
CA LEU A 40 7.87 8.13 5.92
C LEU A 40 7.37 8.58 4.55
N LYS A 41 7.92 9.65 3.97
CA LYS A 41 7.61 10.08 2.59
C LYS A 41 7.90 8.97 1.59
N LYS A 42 9.08 8.36 1.70
CA LYS A 42 9.51 7.30 0.79
C LYS A 42 8.62 6.06 0.91
N ASN A 43 8.32 5.63 2.13
CA ASN A 43 7.46 4.49 2.38
C ASN A 43 6.04 4.75 1.88
N PHE A 44 5.49 5.94 2.11
CA PHE A 44 4.20 6.35 1.58
C PHE A 44 4.17 6.26 0.04
N ALA A 45 5.20 6.76 -0.64
CA ALA A 45 5.28 6.65 -2.10
C ALA A 45 5.35 5.19 -2.59
N LEU A 46 6.09 4.32 -1.89
CA LEU A 46 6.16 2.90 -2.20
C LEU A 46 4.81 2.20 -2.04
N ASP A 47 4.04 2.55 -1.01
CA ASP A 47 2.69 2.02 -0.81
C ASP A 47 1.76 2.41 -1.95
N MET A 48 1.83 3.67 -2.42
CA MET A 48 1.02 4.14 -3.55
C MET A 48 1.37 3.40 -4.85
N ILE A 49 2.67 3.15 -5.09
CA ILE A 49 3.13 2.35 -6.23
C ILE A 49 2.62 0.91 -6.13
N LEU A 50 2.74 0.30 -4.94
CA LEU A 50 2.27 -1.07 -4.70
C LEU A 50 0.76 -1.16 -4.98
N MET A 51 -0.04 -0.24 -4.42
CA MET A 51 -1.48 -0.16 -4.66
C MET A 51 -1.80 -0.11 -6.17
N LYS A 52 -1.06 0.71 -6.94
CA LYS A 52 -1.24 0.79 -8.39
C LYS A 52 -0.88 -0.51 -9.10
N TYR A 53 0.20 -1.16 -8.71
CA TYR A 53 0.64 -2.44 -9.30
C TYR A 53 -0.33 -3.60 -9.06
N ILE A 54 -1.00 -3.62 -7.91
CA ILE A 54 -2.00 -4.64 -7.60
C ILE A 54 -3.42 -4.30 -8.11
N GLY A 55 -3.56 -3.22 -8.91
CA GLY A 55 -4.79 -2.87 -9.59
C GLY A 55 -5.70 -1.89 -8.85
N ILE A 56 -5.29 -1.37 -7.70
CA ILE A 56 -6.03 -0.31 -6.98
C ILE A 56 -5.74 1.05 -7.64
N ASN A 57 -6.71 1.96 -7.63
CA ASN A 57 -6.54 3.33 -8.11
C ASN A 57 -6.40 4.29 -6.90
N PRO A 58 -5.20 4.49 -6.35
CA PRO A 58 -5.00 5.45 -5.25
C PRO A 58 -5.16 6.89 -5.76
N VAL A 59 -5.87 7.71 -4.98
CA VAL A 59 -6.02 9.15 -5.18
C VAL A 59 -5.54 9.84 -3.91
N ILE A 60 -4.47 10.63 -4.01
CA ILE A 60 -3.86 11.29 -2.87
C ILE A 60 -4.45 12.69 -2.73
N VAL A 61 -4.99 13.00 -1.56
CA VAL A 61 -5.41 14.36 -1.19
C VAL A 61 -4.45 14.86 -0.12
N HIS A 62 -3.79 15.98 -0.38
CA HIS A 62 -2.77 16.53 0.49
C HIS A 62 -2.95 18.03 0.71
N GLY A 63 -2.39 18.52 1.81
CA GLY A 63 -2.55 19.89 2.29
C GLY A 63 -2.49 19.94 3.81
#